data_AF-A0A3B3QER3-F1
#
_entry.id   AF-A0A3B3QER3-F1
#
_cell.length_a   1.000
_cell.length_b   1.000
_cell.length_c   1.000
_cell.angle_alpha   90.00
_cell.angle_beta   90.00
_cell.angle_gamma   90.00
#
_symmetry.space_group_name_H-M   'P 1'
#
loop_
_entity.id
_entity.type
_entity.pdbx_description
1 polymer ?
#
loop_
_entity_poly.entity_id
_entity_poly.type
_entity_poly.pdbx_seq_one_letter_code
_entity_poly.pdbx_strand_id
1 'polypeptide(L)'
;MLISYSGIKVDFLAQTQSIFFASHSTEALRYSNTRPLVLQGYLYVLISQETFTLCTLSCGKNIDLAQFVIRCNLGTLNNGYDKHVGKKTNLISFNPSILTEHYGALIDYRRPFVNRLDLYKDALLLLPTFPYQRDTAVSLCAYYTLNDFDSSIRAVLYNPEYLRNLMTRLSTGIMMVSLGVEMCDDVQVYGFWPFPVHPNDCRPITNRYYDNRPWKRKFHVMPDEFHQLLRLHNMGVLKLHLGRCIPGRE
;
A
#
# COMPACT_ATOMS: atom_id res chain seq x y z
N MET A 1 -15.65 20.58 -15.20
CA MET A 1 -16.23 19.99 -16.42
C MET A 1 -17.03 18.77 -15.98
N LEU A 2 -18.36 18.86 -16.05
CA LEU A 2 -19.30 17.85 -15.53
C LEU A 2 -19.56 16.79 -16.60
N ILE A 3 -19.40 15.51 -16.26
CA ILE A 3 -19.99 14.40 -17.03
C ILE A 3 -20.82 13.55 -16.07
N SER A 4 -22.08 13.39 -16.43
CA SER A 4 -23.13 12.64 -15.72
C SER A 4 -23.25 11.23 -16.28
N TYR A 5 -23.43 10.23 -15.40
CA TYR A 5 -24.20 9.03 -15.69
C TYR A 5 -24.92 8.53 -14.42
N SER A 6 -26.24 8.29 -14.55
CA SER A 6 -27.19 7.75 -13.56
C SER A 6 -27.24 8.43 -12.17
N GLY A 7 -27.96 9.55 -12.10
CA GLY A 7 -29.01 9.73 -11.08
C GLY A 7 -28.63 10.04 -9.64
N ILE A 8 -27.36 10.24 -9.29
CA ILE A 8 -26.99 10.78 -7.96
C ILE A 8 -26.15 12.04 -8.19
N LYS A 9 -26.74 13.21 -7.92
CA LYS A 9 -25.98 14.46 -7.78
C LYS A 9 -25.27 14.43 -6.44
N VAL A 10 -23.95 14.37 -6.46
CA VAL A 10 -23.13 14.71 -5.30
C VAL A 10 -22.21 15.84 -5.72
N ASP A 11 -22.49 17.04 -5.22
CA ASP A 11 -21.62 18.20 -5.39
C ASP A 11 -20.43 18.05 -4.43
N PHE A 12 -19.20 18.02 -4.96
CA PHE A 12 -18.00 18.18 -4.15
C PHE A 12 -17.06 19.21 -4.78
N LEU A 13 -16.75 20.22 -3.98
CA LEU A 13 -15.71 21.20 -4.24
C LEU A 13 -14.36 20.48 -4.32
N ALA A 14 -13.61 20.75 -5.38
CA ALA A 14 -12.28 20.19 -5.64
C ALA A 14 -11.38 20.23 -4.40
N GLN A 15 -11.03 19.06 -3.86
CA GLN A 15 -9.91 18.89 -2.93
C GLN A 15 -8.95 17.86 -3.52
N THR A 16 -7.76 18.35 -3.86
CA THR A 16 -6.63 17.69 -4.52
C THR A 16 -5.89 16.72 -3.61
N GLN A 17 -6.61 15.83 -2.92
CA GLN A 17 -6.03 14.98 -1.87
C GLN A 17 -6.42 13.53 -2.06
N SER A 18 -5.45 12.62 -2.03
CA SER A 18 -5.65 11.22 -2.42
C SER A 18 -6.02 10.27 -1.29
N ILE A 19 -5.82 10.63 -0.01
CA ILE A 19 -6.30 9.86 1.16
C ILE A 19 -6.82 10.74 2.31
N PHE A 20 -7.76 10.18 3.08
CA PHE A 20 -8.46 10.85 4.19
C PHE A 20 -8.57 9.95 5.42
N PHE A 21 -8.57 10.52 6.63
CA PHE A 21 -8.88 9.74 7.85
C PHE A 21 -10.30 9.18 7.80
N ALA A 22 -10.52 7.93 8.22
CA ALA A 22 -11.87 7.41 8.40
C ALA A 22 -12.54 8.07 9.63
N SER A 23 -13.82 8.43 9.53
CA SER A 23 -14.60 8.98 10.64
C SER A 23 -15.95 8.29 10.80
N HIS A 24 -16.46 8.23 12.03
CA HIS A 24 -17.80 7.74 12.30
C HIS A 24 -18.89 8.69 11.78
N SER A 25 -19.66 8.24 10.79
CA SER A 25 -21.05 8.66 10.60
C SER A 25 -21.88 7.43 10.28
N THR A 26 -23.00 7.28 10.97
CA THR A 26 -23.74 6.03 11.25
C THR A 26 -24.24 5.19 10.07
N GLU A 27 -24.06 5.61 8.81
CA GLU A 27 -24.65 4.89 7.65
C GLU A 27 -23.75 4.80 6.41
N ALA A 28 -22.57 5.41 6.40
CA ALA A 28 -21.56 5.28 5.36
C ALA A 28 -20.28 5.97 5.85
N LEU A 29 -19.11 5.52 5.39
CA LEU A 29 -17.91 6.34 5.45
C LEU A 29 -18.16 7.61 4.61
N ARG A 30 -18.67 8.66 5.24
CA ARG A 30 -18.89 9.94 4.56
C ARG A 30 -17.58 10.73 4.59
N TYR A 31 -17.09 11.08 3.41
CA TYR A 31 -15.93 11.96 3.20
C TYR A 31 -16.17 13.39 3.66
N SER A 32 -17.42 13.78 3.92
CA SER A 32 -17.81 15.18 4.06
C SER A 32 -17.22 15.88 5.29
N ASN A 33 -16.62 15.16 6.24
CA ASN A 33 -16.00 15.72 7.45
C ASN A 33 -14.59 15.18 7.73
N THR A 34 -13.99 14.42 6.81
CA THR A 34 -12.72 13.75 7.07
C THR A 34 -11.54 14.66 6.74
N ARG A 35 -10.58 14.76 7.66
CA ARG A 35 -9.37 15.56 7.41
C ARG A 35 -8.50 14.83 6.38
N PRO A 36 -8.05 15.52 5.32
CA PRO A 36 -7.10 14.94 4.39
C PRO A 36 -5.76 14.71 5.08
N LEU A 37 -5.06 13.66 4.65
CA LEU A 37 -3.65 13.51 4.98
C LEU A 37 -2.83 14.27 3.95
N VAL A 38 -2.07 15.28 4.41
CA VAL A 38 -1.11 15.99 3.58
C VAL A 38 0.27 15.67 4.12
N LEU A 39 1.13 15.15 3.24
CA LEU A 39 2.56 15.02 3.47
C LEU A 39 3.23 16.00 2.50
N GLN A 40 4.21 16.77 2.96
CA GLN A 40 5.04 17.67 2.15
C GLN A 40 6.45 17.66 2.75
N GLY A 41 7.51 17.60 1.94
CA GLY A 41 8.88 17.55 2.46
C GLY A 41 9.32 16.20 3.01
N TYR A 42 8.66 15.10 2.65
CA TYR A 42 8.99 13.76 3.16
C TYR A 42 9.77 12.93 2.13
N LEU A 43 10.83 12.26 2.60
CA LEU A 43 11.40 11.09 1.95
C LEU A 43 10.46 9.90 2.16
N TYR A 44 9.97 9.38 1.05
CA TYR A 44 9.02 8.29 0.99
C TYR A 44 9.67 6.99 0.54
N VAL A 45 9.44 5.92 1.29
CA VAL A 45 9.84 4.56 0.89
C VAL A 45 8.61 3.68 0.70
N LEU A 46 8.44 3.18 -0.53
CA LEU A 46 7.51 2.10 -0.82
C LEU A 46 8.21 0.75 -0.74
N ILE A 47 7.61 -0.18 -0.01
CA ILE A 47 7.98 -1.60 -0.05
C ILE A 47 6.84 -2.36 -0.71
N SER A 48 6.94 -2.51 -2.03
CA SER A 48 6.04 -3.37 -2.77
C SER A 48 6.37 -4.82 -2.41
N GLN A 49 5.37 -5.55 -1.94
CA GLN A 49 5.55 -6.92 -1.49
C GLN A 49 5.11 -7.96 -2.52
N GLU A 50 4.88 -7.52 -3.76
CA GLU A 50 4.49 -8.41 -4.86
C GLU A 50 5.66 -9.30 -5.30
N THR A 51 6.92 -8.95 -4.96
CA THR A 51 8.06 -9.85 -5.18
C THR A 51 9.18 -9.65 -4.14
N PHE A 52 9.61 -10.71 -3.46
CA PHE A 52 10.88 -10.78 -2.77
C PHE A 52 11.96 -10.83 -3.80
N THR A 53 12.83 -9.84 -3.76
CA THR A 53 14.06 -9.93 -4.49
C THR A 53 15.19 -9.87 -3.49
N LEU A 54 16.30 -10.53 -3.84
CA LEU A 54 17.58 -10.22 -3.22
C LEU A 54 17.99 -8.73 -3.36
N CYS A 55 17.18 -7.91 -4.05
CA CYS A 55 17.24 -6.45 -4.17
C CYS A 55 16.83 -5.67 -2.92
N THR A 56 16.23 -6.28 -1.89
CA THR A 56 16.07 -5.60 -0.57
C THR A 56 16.98 -6.18 0.50
N LEU A 57 17.95 -7.02 0.12
CA LEU A 57 18.91 -7.53 1.10
C LEU A 57 19.68 -6.38 1.74
N SER A 58 19.73 -6.48 3.06
CA SER A 58 20.37 -5.51 3.97
C SER A 58 19.86 -4.07 3.85
N CYS A 59 18.68 -3.84 3.27
CA CYS A 59 18.10 -2.50 3.11
C CYS A 59 17.35 -1.99 4.34
N GLY A 60 17.16 -2.81 5.38
CA GLY A 60 16.27 -2.46 6.49
C GLY A 60 16.67 -1.17 7.22
N LYS A 61 17.97 -0.94 7.40
CA LYS A 61 18.48 0.31 8.00
C LYS A 61 18.18 1.53 7.12
N ASN A 62 18.43 1.45 5.82
CA ASN A 62 18.19 2.55 4.88
C ASN A 62 16.69 2.89 4.80
N ILE A 63 15.85 1.86 4.79
CA ILE A 63 14.40 2.00 4.80
C ILE A 63 13.93 2.71 6.09
N ASP A 64 14.45 2.30 7.25
CA ASP A 64 14.03 2.85 8.53
C ASP A 64 14.47 4.31 8.75
N LEU A 65 15.44 4.81 7.98
CA LEU A 65 15.85 6.22 7.96
C LEU A 65 14.86 7.14 7.23
N ALA A 66 14.02 6.60 6.33
CA ALA A 66 13.05 7.40 5.59
C ALA A 66 12.06 8.08 6.54
N GLN A 67 11.61 9.28 6.22
CA GLN A 67 10.67 10.00 7.08
C GLN A 67 9.29 9.33 7.08
N PHE A 68 8.87 8.77 5.94
CA PHE A 68 7.60 8.05 5.80
C PHE A 68 7.76 6.72 5.02
N VAL A 69 7.25 5.62 5.58
CA VAL A 69 7.31 4.28 4.96
C VAL A 69 5.92 3.74 4.68
N ILE A 70 5.62 3.45 3.41
CA ILE A 70 4.45 2.67 2.99
C ILE A 70 4.83 1.22 2.75
N ARG A 71 4.03 0.33 3.31
CA ARG A 71 4.08 -1.10 3.05
C ARG A 71 2.80 -1.55 2.37
N CYS A 72 2.88 -2.65 1.63
CA CYS A 72 1.72 -3.25 0.98
C CYS A 72 1.30 -4.55 1.69
N ASN A 73 0.04 -4.96 1.52
CA ASN A 73 -0.45 -6.33 1.73
C ASN A 73 -0.13 -7.01 3.07
N LEU A 74 -0.02 -6.25 4.17
CA LEU A 74 0.21 -6.77 5.53
C LEU A 74 1.40 -7.76 5.67
N GLY A 75 2.42 -7.67 4.82
CA GLY A 75 3.53 -8.63 4.88
C GLY A 75 4.46 -8.42 6.06
N THR A 76 5.07 -9.54 6.43
CA THR A 76 5.67 -9.71 7.75
C THR A 76 6.95 -8.91 7.95
N LEU A 77 7.18 -8.46 9.18
CA LEU A 77 8.41 -7.75 9.59
C LEU A 77 9.26 -8.55 10.57
N ASN A 78 8.78 -9.73 10.98
CA ASN A 78 9.43 -10.60 11.96
C ASN A 78 10.32 -11.65 11.26
N ASN A 79 10.77 -12.65 12.02
CA ASN A 79 11.52 -13.82 11.51
C ASN A 79 12.82 -13.44 10.76
N GLY A 80 13.47 -12.34 11.17
CA GLY A 80 14.71 -11.87 10.58
C GLY A 80 14.57 -11.13 9.25
N TYR A 81 13.34 -10.86 8.79
CA TYR A 81 13.11 -10.04 7.59
C TYR A 81 13.35 -8.55 7.85
N ASP A 82 13.25 -8.09 9.09
CA ASP A 82 13.52 -6.71 9.50
C ASP A 82 14.89 -6.20 9.05
N LYS A 83 15.91 -7.06 9.02
CA LYS A 83 17.25 -6.68 8.51
C LYS A 83 17.25 -6.30 7.02
N HIS A 84 16.21 -6.69 6.27
CA HIS A 84 16.06 -6.46 4.83
C HIS A 84 15.02 -5.39 4.53
N VAL A 85 13.89 -5.43 5.23
CA VAL A 85 12.75 -4.55 4.92
C VAL A 85 12.48 -3.50 5.99
N GLY A 86 13.27 -3.46 7.07
CA GLY A 86 13.09 -2.51 8.18
C GLY A 86 11.88 -2.84 9.05
N LYS A 87 11.67 -2.04 10.10
CA LYS A 87 10.50 -2.12 11.00
C LYS A 87 9.59 -0.90 10.91
N LYS A 88 10.10 0.25 10.46
CA LYS A 88 9.33 1.49 10.36
C LYS A 88 8.18 1.31 9.39
N THR A 89 6.98 1.68 9.82
CA THR A 89 5.76 1.61 9.02
C THR A 89 4.91 2.81 9.41
N ASN A 90 4.58 3.66 8.45
CA ASN A 90 3.72 4.81 8.67
C ASN A 90 2.33 4.58 8.05
N LEU A 91 2.27 3.85 6.93
CA LEU A 91 1.03 3.46 6.28
C LEU A 91 1.18 2.05 5.72
N ILE A 92 0.16 1.22 5.93
CA ILE A 92 0.10 -0.16 5.44
C ILE A 92 -1.21 -0.37 4.69
N SER A 93 -1.14 -0.94 3.49
CA SER A 93 -2.32 -1.33 2.72
C SER A 93 -2.58 -2.83 2.80
N PHE A 94 -3.73 -3.25 2.30
CA PHE A 94 -4.04 -4.65 2.08
C PHE A 94 -4.96 -4.85 0.88
N ASN A 95 -4.83 -5.98 0.20
CA ASN A 95 -5.88 -6.46 -0.69
C ASN A 95 -7.02 -7.07 0.16
N PRO A 96 -8.30 -6.75 -0.11
CA PRO A 96 -9.45 -7.33 0.58
C PRO A 96 -9.41 -8.87 0.67
N SER A 97 -8.83 -9.52 -0.34
CA SER A 97 -8.71 -10.98 -0.37
C SER A 97 -7.92 -11.53 0.83
N ILE A 98 -7.00 -10.75 1.41
CA ILE A 98 -6.24 -11.15 2.60
C ILE A 98 -7.19 -11.37 3.78
N LEU A 99 -8.16 -10.48 3.96
CA LEU A 99 -9.15 -10.58 5.04
C LEU A 99 -10.09 -11.77 4.83
N THR A 100 -10.51 -12.03 3.59
CA THR A 100 -11.35 -13.18 3.28
C THR A 100 -10.60 -14.51 3.42
N GLU A 101 -9.36 -14.59 2.92
CA GLU A 101 -8.59 -15.84 2.86
C GLU A 101 -7.97 -16.23 4.21
N HIS A 102 -7.55 -15.25 5.02
CA HIS A 102 -6.81 -15.52 6.27
C HIS A 102 -7.57 -15.16 7.55
N TYR A 103 -8.64 -14.36 7.44
CA TYR A 103 -9.35 -13.82 8.60
C TYR A 103 -10.86 -14.01 8.55
N GLY A 104 -11.36 -14.93 7.71
CA GLY A 104 -12.79 -15.24 7.63
C GLY A 104 -13.67 -14.02 7.34
N ALA A 105 -13.17 -13.08 6.52
CA ALA A 105 -13.80 -11.80 6.21
C ALA A 105 -14.10 -10.92 7.44
N LEU A 106 -13.48 -11.22 8.60
CA LEU A 106 -13.71 -10.56 9.88
C LEU A 106 -15.16 -10.67 10.40
N ILE A 107 -15.88 -11.73 10.01
CA ILE A 107 -17.21 -12.03 10.56
C ILE A 107 -17.05 -12.50 12.01
N ASP A 108 -16.32 -13.59 12.24
CA ASP A 108 -16.06 -14.13 13.58
C ASP A 108 -14.57 -14.10 13.97
N TYR A 109 -13.66 -14.20 12.99
CA TYR A 109 -12.21 -14.40 13.23
C TYR A 109 -11.42 -13.08 13.27
N ARG A 110 -11.84 -12.17 14.16
CA ARG A 110 -11.39 -10.75 14.21
C ARG A 110 -10.10 -10.53 14.99
N ARG A 111 -9.94 -11.17 16.16
CA ARG A 111 -8.78 -10.96 17.06
C ARG A 111 -7.42 -11.25 16.39
N PRO A 112 -7.24 -12.32 15.59
CA PRO A 112 -5.96 -12.59 14.94
C PRO A 112 -5.55 -11.52 13.93
N PHE A 113 -6.51 -10.82 13.31
CA PHE A 113 -6.23 -9.68 12.46
C PHE A 113 -5.68 -8.50 13.26
N VAL A 114 -6.31 -8.16 14.39
CA VAL A 114 -5.81 -7.08 15.27
C VAL A 114 -4.42 -7.41 15.82
N ASN A 115 -4.21 -8.62 16.33
CA ASN A 115 -2.90 -9.07 16.81
C ASN A 115 -1.82 -9.01 15.71
N ARG A 116 -2.20 -9.26 14.45
CA ARG A 116 -1.27 -9.13 13.31
C ARG A 116 -0.85 -7.67 13.10
N LEU A 117 -1.76 -6.73 13.34
CA LEU A 117 -1.50 -5.31 13.13
C LEU A 117 -0.56 -4.71 14.19
N ASP A 118 -0.42 -5.33 15.36
CA ASP A 118 0.53 -4.89 16.41
C ASP A 118 1.98 -4.79 15.89
N LEU A 119 2.32 -5.55 14.84
CA LEU A 119 3.61 -5.46 14.13
C LEU A 119 3.89 -4.06 13.57
N TYR A 120 2.84 -3.28 13.28
CA TYR A 120 2.93 -1.96 12.67
C TYR A 120 2.67 -0.81 13.65
N LYS A 121 2.51 -1.11 14.95
CA LYS A 121 2.31 -0.11 16.02
C LYS A 121 1.15 0.85 15.72
N ASP A 122 1.41 2.15 15.69
CA ASP A 122 0.47 3.26 15.49
C ASP A 122 0.34 3.69 14.02
N ALA A 123 0.72 2.81 13.09
CA ALA A 123 0.62 3.06 11.66
C ALA A 123 -0.82 3.34 11.19
N LEU A 124 -0.92 3.97 10.03
CA LEU A 124 -2.18 4.13 9.32
C LEU A 124 -2.50 2.84 8.53
N LEU A 125 -3.75 2.40 8.55
CA LEU A 125 -4.23 1.30 7.70
C LEU A 125 -5.05 1.87 6.55
N LEU A 126 -4.59 1.69 5.32
CA LEU A 126 -5.31 2.10 4.13
C LEU A 126 -6.36 1.08 3.77
N LEU A 127 -7.63 1.45 3.93
CA LEU A 127 -8.76 0.62 3.57
C LEU A 127 -9.02 0.74 2.05
N PRO A 128 -9.00 -0.37 1.30
CA PRO A 128 -9.32 -0.41 -0.13
C PRO A 128 -10.84 -0.34 -0.35
N THR A 129 -11.46 0.74 0.10
CA THR A 129 -12.89 1.01 -0.09
C THR A 129 -13.12 1.60 -1.47
N PHE A 130 -14.26 1.27 -2.11
CA PHE A 130 -14.77 1.85 -3.38
C PHE A 130 -14.33 1.32 -4.75
N PRO A 131 -13.22 0.57 -4.97
CA PRO A 131 -12.95 0.03 -6.32
C PRO A 131 -13.93 -1.10 -6.68
N TYR A 132 -14.44 -1.85 -5.69
CA TYR A 132 -15.45 -2.89 -5.88
C TYR A 132 -16.41 -2.94 -4.67
N GLN A 133 -17.71 -3.17 -4.92
CA GLN A 133 -18.74 -3.16 -3.86
C GLN A 133 -18.51 -4.25 -2.79
N ARG A 134 -18.08 -5.45 -3.22
CA ARG A 134 -17.76 -6.56 -2.29
C ARG A 134 -16.59 -6.22 -1.37
N ASP A 135 -15.61 -5.48 -1.88
CA ASP A 135 -14.41 -5.10 -1.16
C ASP A 135 -14.68 -4.00 -0.12
N THR A 136 -15.72 -3.20 -0.36
CA THR A 136 -16.17 -2.16 0.56
C THR A 136 -16.73 -2.76 1.85
N ALA A 137 -17.53 -3.82 1.76
CA ALA A 137 -18.10 -4.47 2.95
C ALA A 137 -17.01 -5.03 3.88
N VAL A 138 -16.05 -5.76 3.32
CA VAL A 138 -14.94 -6.35 4.10
C VAL A 138 -14.03 -5.27 4.69
N SER A 139 -13.82 -4.17 3.96
CA SER A 139 -13.07 -3.01 4.47
C SER A 139 -13.77 -2.31 5.63
N LEU A 140 -15.11 -2.24 5.62
CA LEU A 140 -15.89 -1.74 6.75
C LEU A 140 -15.80 -2.68 7.95
N CYS A 141 -15.83 -3.99 7.76
CA CYS A 141 -15.58 -4.96 8.84
C CYS A 141 -14.19 -4.74 9.45
N ALA A 142 -13.17 -4.44 8.65
CA ALA A 142 -11.85 -4.07 9.16
C ALA A 142 -11.89 -2.82 10.03
N TYR A 143 -12.51 -1.74 9.53
CA TYR A 143 -12.69 -0.50 10.29
C TYR A 143 -13.35 -0.73 11.66
N TYR A 144 -14.51 -1.40 11.70
CA TYR A 144 -15.21 -1.68 12.96
C TYR A 144 -14.40 -2.62 13.86
N THR A 145 -13.60 -3.53 13.30
CA THR A 145 -12.68 -4.38 14.08
C THR A 145 -11.58 -3.60 14.77
N LEU A 146 -11.07 -2.53 14.17
CA LEU A 146 -10.11 -1.67 14.86
C LEU A 146 -10.74 -0.99 16.07
N ASN A 147 -11.99 -0.51 15.92
CA ASN A 147 -12.69 0.22 16.98
C ASN A 147 -13.14 -0.70 18.12
N ASP A 148 -13.70 -1.87 17.81
CA ASP A 148 -14.19 -2.81 18.83
C ASP A 148 -13.07 -3.38 19.71
N PHE A 149 -11.81 -3.31 19.25
CA PHE A 149 -10.63 -3.79 19.96
C PHE A 149 -9.72 -2.66 20.46
N ASP A 150 -10.16 -1.40 20.38
CA ASP A 150 -9.38 -0.22 20.78
C ASP A 150 -7.95 -0.21 20.19
N SER A 151 -7.84 -0.57 18.90
CA SER A 151 -6.55 -0.67 18.23
C SER A 151 -5.85 0.69 18.12
N SER A 152 -4.52 0.70 18.31
CA SER A 152 -3.70 1.90 18.08
C SER A 152 -3.56 2.28 16.59
N ILE A 153 -3.92 1.37 15.68
CA ILE A 153 -3.93 1.58 14.24
C ILE A 153 -5.09 2.49 13.86
N ARG A 154 -4.82 3.48 13.01
CA ARG A 154 -5.84 4.42 12.53
C ARG A 154 -6.18 4.15 11.06
N ALA A 155 -7.46 4.03 10.75
CA ALA A 155 -7.90 3.80 9.38
C ALA A 155 -7.87 5.08 8.53
N VAL A 156 -7.43 4.94 7.28
CA VAL A 156 -7.53 5.96 6.23
C VAL A 156 -8.16 5.36 4.97
N LEU A 157 -8.77 6.20 4.14
CA LEU A 157 -9.50 5.82 2.93
C LEU A 157 -8.92 6.55 1.73
N TYR A 158 -8.97 5.93 0.55
CA TYR A 158 -8.70 6.65 -0.70
C TYR A 158 -9.77 7.69 -1.02
N ASN A 159 -9.39 8.78 -1.68
CA ASN A 159 -10.34 9.63 -2.35
C ASN A 159 -10.98 8.90 -3.56
N PRO A 160 -12.31 8.78 -3.65
CA PRO A 160 -12.96 8.13 -4.79
C PRO A 160 -12.71 8.84 -6.12
N GLU A 161 -12.55 10.18 -6.13
CA GLU A 161 -12.16 10.92 -7.36
C GLU A 161 -10.74 10.57 -7.79
N TYR A 162 -9.81 10.47 -6.83
CA TYR A 162 -8.45 10.03 -7.12
C TYR A 162 -8.44 8.62 -7.73
N LEU A 163 -9.19 7.68 -7.13
CA LEU A 163 -9.31 6.32 -7.67
C LEU A 163 -9.95 6.28 -9.06
N ARG A 164 -10.96 7.13 -9.33
CA ARG A 164 -11.58 7.23 -10.67
C ARG A 164 -10.55 7.64 -11.73
N ASN A 165 -9.65 8.56 -11.40
CA ASN A 165 -8.63 9.05 -12.32
C ASN A 165 -7.51 8.02 -12.56
N LEU A 166 -7.32 7.06 -11.66
CA LEU A 166 -6.33 5.97 -11.79
C LEU A 166 -6.78 4.81 -12.71
N MET A 167 -7.61 5.08 -13.72
CA MET A 167 -8.30 4.09 -14.56
C MET A 167 -7.46 2.84 -14.94
N THR A 168 -8.10 1.66 -14.86
CA THR A 168 -7.64 0.26 -15.08
C THR A 168 -7.00 -0.46 -13.87
N ARG A 169 -6.91 -1.80 -13.92
CA ARG A 169 -6.54 -2.68 -12.78
C ARG A 169 -5.06 -2.58 -12.43
N LEU A 170 -4.66 -1.48 -11.81
CA LEU A 170 -3.34 -1.29 -11.24
C LEU A 170 -3.11 -2.26 -10.07
N SER A 171 -1.88 -2.75 -9.92
CA SER A 171 -1.48 -3.42 -8.69
C SER A 171 -1.50 -2.45 -7.51
N THR A 172 -1.64 -3.01 -6.29
CA THR A 172 -1.48 -2.26 -5.05
C THR A 172 -0.16 -1.48 -5.03
N GLY A 173 0.90 -2.07 -5.60
CA GLY A 173 2.21 -1.43 -5.70
C GLY A 173 2.17 -0.12 -6.49
N ILE A 174 1.57 -0.11 -7.70
CA ILE A 174 1.47 1.11 -8.51
C ILE A 174 0.54 2.14 -7.87
N MET A 175 -0.57 1.71 -7.25
CA MET A 175 -1.44 2.63 -6.51
C MET A 175 -0.67 3.34 -5.37
N MET A 176 0.20 2.63 -4.67
CA MET A 176 1.04 3.22 -3.61
C MET A 176 2.14 4.12 -4.16
N VAL A 177 2.76 3.78 -5.29
CA VAL A 177 3.71 4.68 -5.95
C VAL A 177 3.03 5.99 -6.35
N SER A 178 1.84 5.90 -6.96
CA SER A 178 1.07 7.08 -7.35
C SER A 178 0.76 7.97 -6.14
N LEU A 179 0.34 7.35 -5.04
CA LEU A 179 0.10 8.06 -3.77
C LEU A 179 1.37 8.74 -3.25
N GLY A 180 2.50 8.03 -3.27
CA GLY A 180 3.78 8.56 -2.85
C GLY A 180 4.24 9.76 -3.67
N VAL A 181 4.13 9.68 -5.00
CA VAL A 181 4.51 10.77 -5.92
C VAL A 181 3.64 12.00 -5.75
N GLU A 182 2.37 11.85 -5.39
CA GLU A 182 1.49 13.00 -5.11
C GLU A 182 1.81 13.65 -3.75
N MET A 183 2.28 12.86 -2.78
CA MET A 183 2.39 13.27 -1.39
C MET A 183 3.82 13.58 -0.92
N CYS A 184 4.85 13.32 -1.71
CA CYS A 184 6.24 13.36 -1.23
C CYS A 184 7.18 13.93 -2.30
N ASP A 185 8.24 14.62 -1.84
CA ASP A 185 9.20 15.28 -2.73
C ASP A 185 10.29 14.33 -3.23
N ASP A 186 10.61 13.28 -2.45
CA ASP A 186 11.57 12.23 -2.82
C ASP A 186 10.93 10.86 -2.59
N VAL A 187 10.80 10.08 -3.67
CA VAL A 187 10.16 8.77 -3.69
C VAL A 187 11.17 7.69 -4.00
N GLN A 188 11.36 6.77 -3.07
CA GLN A 188 12.22 5.60 -3.18
C GLN A 188 11.36 4.33 -3.21
N VAL A 189 11.55 3.48 -4.20
CA VAL A 189 10.76 2.25 -4.38
C VAL A 189 11.64 1.03 -4.23
N TYR A 190 11.26 0.14 -3.31
CA TYR A 190 11.92 -1.12 -3.00
C TYR A 190 10.97 -2.30 -3.25
N GLY A 191 11.55 -3.46 -3.61
CA GLY A 191 10.80 -4.72 -3.72
C GLY A 191 9.87 -4.83 -4.92
N PHE A 192 9.98 -3.93 -5.91
CA PHE A 192 9.20 -4.03 -7.16
C PHE A 192 10.03 -4.70 -8.25
N TRP A 193 9.87 -6.01 -8.41
CA TRP A 193 10.58 -6.79 -9.43
C TRP A 193 9.76 -8.00 -9.89
N PRO A 194 9.03 -7.92 -11.00
CA PRO A 194 8.01 -8.91 -11.34
C PRO A 194 8.53 -10.14 -12.11
N PHE A 195 9.84 -10.34 -12.17
CA PHE A 195 10.47 -11.39 -12.98
C PHE A 195 10.96 -12.55 -12.10
N PRO A 196 10.90 -13.81 -12.57
CA PRO A 196 11.22 -14.99 -11.76
C PRO A 196 12.73 -15.21 -11.54
N VAL A 197 13.58 -14.31 -12.05
CA VAL A 197 15.04 -14.42 -11.96
C VAL A 197 15.61 -13.11 -11.43
N HIS A 198 16.73 -13.20 -10.71
CA HIS A 198 17.41 -12.03 -10.16
C HIS A 198 18.07 -11.19 -11.28
N PRO A 199 18.04 -9.85 -11.21
CA PRO A 199 18.51 -8.96 -12.29
C PRO A 199 19.98 -9.15 -12.67
N ASN A 200 20.85 -9.52 -11.73
CA ASN A 200 22.31 -9.49 -11.95
C ASN A 200 22.96 -10.85 -12.19
N ASP A 201 22.37 -11.94 -11.68
CA ASP A 201 22.99 -13.28 -11.69
C ASP A 201 22.02 -14.38 -12.16
N CYS A 202 20.83 -13.99 -12.65
CA CYS A 202 19.81 -14.87 -13.22
C CYS A 202 19.36 -16.03 -12.32
N ARG A 203 19.74 -16.03 -11.03
CA ARG A 203 19.29 -17.09 -10.11
C ARG A 203 17.77 -17.04 -9.95
N PRO A 204 17.09 -18.18 -9.82
CA PRO A 204 15.66 -18.20 -9.54
C PRO A 204 15.33 -17.43 -8.26
N ILE A 205 14.24 -16.66 -8.28
CA ILE A 205 13.73 -15.97 -7.10
C ILE A 205 12.29 -16.40 -6.80
N THR A 206 11.93 -16.32 -5.52
CA THR A 206 10.57 -16.54 -5.05
C THR A 206 9.69 -15.35 -5.40
N ASN A 207 8.37 -15.56 -5.46
CA ASN A 207 7.40 -14.48 -5.67
C ASN A 207 7.35 -13.62 -4.41
N ARG A 208 6.44 -13.78 -3.47
CA ARG A 208 6.45 -12.95 -2.24
C ARG A 208 7.34 -13.55 -1.15
N TYR A 209 7.95 -12.70 -0.32
CA TYR A 209 8.98 -13.15 0.63
C TYR A 209 8.44 -13.95 1.81
N TYR A 210 7.16 -13.78 2.11
CA TYR A 210 6.51 -14.38 3.26
C TYR A 210 5.66 -15.60 2.89
N ASP A 211 5.25 -15.77 1.64
CA ASP A 211 4.39 -16.89 1.22
C ASP A 211 4.67 -17.50 -0.16
N ASN A 212 5.63 -16.95 -0.92
CA ASN A 212 6.02 -17.38 -2.27
C ASN A 212 4.86 -17.50 -3.29
N ARG A 213 3.71 -16.86 -3.04
CA ARG A 213 2.57 -16.95 -3.96
C ARG A 213 2.77 -16.03 -5.17
N PRO A 214 2.55 -16.49 -6.41
CA PRO A 214 2.63 -15.64 -7.60
C PRO A 214 1.49 -14.62 -7.63
N TRP A 215 1.75 -13.48 -8.26
CA TRP A 215 0.70 -12.55 -8.63
C TRP A 215 -0.25 -13.20 -9.66
N LYS A 216 -1.54 -12.84 -9.60
CA LYS A 216 -2.57 -13.43 -10.46
C LYS A 216 -2.51 -12.77 -11.85
N ARG A 217 -1.95 -13.49 -12.85
CA ARG A 217 -1.79 -13.02 -14.24
C ARG A 217 -3.05 -12.48 -14.92
N LYS A 218 -4.22 -12.93 -14.47
CA LYS A 218 -5.52 -12.47 -14.96
C LYS A 218 -5.82 -11.00 -14.63
N PHE A 219 -5.13 -10.43 -13.63
CA PHE A 219 -5.54 -9.17 -13.00
C PHE A 219 -4.57 -8.02 -13.21
N HIS A 220 -3.29 -8.30 -13.42
CA HIS A 220 -2.24 -7.29 -13.56
C HIS A 220 -1.30 -7.67 -14.70
N VAL A 221 -0.65 -6.68 -15.32
CA VAL A 221 0.47 -6.89 -16.24
C VAL A 221 1.73 -6.37 -15.56
N MET A 222 2.21 -7.13 -14.57
CA MET A 222 3.29 -6.68 -13.68
C MET A 222 4.58 -6.27 -14.41
N PRO A 223 5.02 -6.92 -15.50
CA PRO A 223 6.15 -6.44 -16.29
C PRO A 223 5.95 -5.03 -16.88
N ASP A 224 4.75 -4.71 -17.35
CA ASP A 224 4.44 -3.40 -17.91
C ASP A 224 4.42 -2.34 -16.80
N GLU A 225 3.85 -2.68 -15.64
CA GLU A 225 3.91 -1.82 -14.46
C GLU A 225 5.36 -1.52 -14.05
N PHE A 226 6.23 -2.54 -14.04
CA PHE A 226 7.66 -2.34 -13.79
C PHE A 226 8.33 -1.46 -14.84
N HIS A 227 8.02 -1.64 -16.13
CA HIS A 227 8.56 -0.76 -17.18
C HIS A 227 8.17 0.70 -16.96
N GLN A 228 6.96 0.97 -16.46
CA GLN A 228 6.56 2.34 -16.12
C GLN A 228 7.33 2.89 -14.93
N LEU A 229 7.57 2.09 -13.88
CA LEU A 229 8.43 2.50 -12.77
C LEU A 229 9.86 2.78 -13.22
N LEU A 230 10.39 1.98 -14.15
CA LEU A 230 11.72 2.20 -14.71
C LEU A 230 11.78 3.50 -15.53
N ARG A 231 10.73 3.84 -16.28
CA ARG A 231 10.63 5.13 -16.97
C ARG A 231 10.62 6.30 -16.01
N LEU A 232 9.79 6.24 -14.96
CA LEU A 232 9.75 7.27 -13.90
C LEU A 232 11.10 7.40 -13.19
N HIS A 233 11.80 6.28 -12.99
CA HIS A 233 13.15 6.27 -12.46
C HIS A 233 14.14 7.03 -13.35
N ASN A 234 14.14 6.74 -14.65
CA ASN A 234 15.03 7.40 -15.61
C ASN A 234 14.71 8.89 -15.81
N MET A 235 13.47 9.29 -15.54
CA MET A 235 13.05 10.71 -15.55
C MET A 235 13.38 11.46 -14.25
N GLY A 236 13.90 10.77 -13.23
CA GLY A 236 14.19 11.37 -11.93
C GLY A 236 12.96 11.63 -11.05
N VAL A 237 11.79 11.10 -11.41
CA VAL A 237 10.54 11.26 -10.63
C VAL A 237 10.57 10.40 -9.36
N LEU A 238 11.21 9.23 -9.43
CA LEU A 238 11.41 8.34 -8.30
C LEU A 238 12.76 7.61 -8.42
N LYS A 239 13.19 6.94 -7.36
CA LYS A 239 14.36 6.08 -7.38
C LYS A 239 13.98 4.63 -7.13
N LEU A 240 14.16 3.79 -8.13
CA LEU A 240 13.85 2.36 -8.08
C LEU A 240 15.10 1.57 -7.63
N HIS A 241 14.99 0.87 -6.49
CA HIS A 241 16.08 0.07 -5.92
C HIS A 241 15.98 -1.40 -6.34
N LEU A 242 16.92 -1.82 -7.17
CA LEU A 242 17.01 -3.17 -7.73
C LEU A 242 18.27 -3.93 -7.27
N GLY A 243 18.92 -3.48 -6.20
CA GLY A 243 20.17 -4.05 -5.72
C GLY A 243 20.29 -4.00 -4.20
N ARG A 244 21.29 -4.71 -3.66
CA ARG A 244 21.56 -4.70 -2.21
C ARG A 244 21.85 -3.29 -1.72
N CYS A 245 21.37 -2.95 -0.53
CA CYS A 245 21.79 -1.71 0.11
C CYS A 245 23.16 -1.89 0.75
N ILE A 246 24.03 -0.90 0.55
CA ILE A 246 25.33 -0.82 1.20
C ILE A 246 25.17 0.05 2.44
N PRO A 247 25.48 -0.45 3.65
CA PRO A 247 25.50 0.40 4.83
C PRO A 247 26.57 1.49 4.69
N GLY A 248 26.18 2.76 4.74
CA GLY A 248 27.11 3.89 4.89
C GLY A 248 27.61 4.61 3.63
N ARG A 249 26.85 4.61 2.52
CA ARG A 249 27.02 5.64 1.48
C ARG A 249 25.73 6.43 1.32
N GLU A 250 25.79 7.68 1.74
CA GLU A 250 24.92 8.78 1.32
C GLU A 250 25.17 9.11 -0.15
#